data_AF-A0A5B7BLN9-F1
#
_entry.id   AF-A0A5B7BLN9-F1
#
_cell.length_a   1.000
_cell.length_b   1.000
_cell.length_c   1.000
_cell.angle_alpha   90.00
_cell.angle_beta   90.00
_cell.angle_gamma   90.00
#
_symmetry.space_group_name_H-M   'P 1'
#
loop_
_entity.id
_entity.type
_entity.pdbx_description
1 polymer ?
#
loop_
_entity_poly.entity_id
_entity_poly.type
_entity_poly.pdbx_seq_one_letter_code
_entity_poly.pdbx_strand_id
1 'polypeptide(L)'
;NNFRYHVPRSFISNDVNTLVLFEEFGGNPSLVNFQTVRVGTACGSAYENQMMELSCHGRPISAIQFATFGDAQGTCGSFQKGSCEGGNDAISLLQNACVGKETCSIQASESIFGSTNCNGGIVKRIVVEAIC
;
A
#
# COMPACT_ATOMS: atom_id res chain seq x y z
N ASN A 1 -18.45 -25.53 1.96
CA ASN A 1 -17.41 -25.16 2.97
C ASN A 1 -16.05 -25.06 2.29
N ASN A 2 -15.44 -23.88 2.27
CA ASN A 2 -14.08 -23.68 1.75
C ASN A 2 -13.08 -23.79 2.90
N PHE A 3 -12.48 -24.96 3.09
CA PHE A 3 -11.37 -25.12 4.03
C PHE A 3 -10.11 -24.54 3.41
N ARG A 4 -9.65 -23.39 3.91
CA ARG A 4 -8.38 -22.76 3.50
C ARG A 4 -7.45 -22.72 4.70
N TYR A 5 -6.18 -23.07 4.48
CA TYR A 5 -5.12 -22.92 5.46
C TYR A 5 -4.20 -21.77 5.04
N HIS A 6 -3.99 -20.80 5.92
CA HIS A 6 -3.08 -19.68 5.67
C HIS A 6 -1.69 -20.03 6.19
N VAL A 7 -0.71 -20.07 5.29
CA VAL A 7 0.71 -20.21 5.67
C VAL A 7 1.20 -18.86 6.18
N PRO A 8 1.67 -18.76 7.45
CA PRO A 8 2.22 -17.53 7.99
C PRO A 8 3.39 -17.02 7.15
N ARG A 9 3.45 -15.70 6.95
CA ARG A 9 4.51 -15.08 6.15
C ARG A 9 5.91 -15.32 6.71
N SER A 10 6.02 -15.47 8.03
CA SER A 10 7.28 -15.79 8.72
C SER A 10 7.84 -17.17 8.38
N PHE A 11 7.04 -18.06 7.77
CA PHE A 11 7.49 -19.39 7.33
C PHE A 11 7.97 -19.39 5.87
N ILE A 12 7.80 -18.27 5.15
CA ILE A 12 8.15 -18.12 3.75
C ILE A 12 9.50 -17.38 3.64
N SER A 13 10.44 -17.96 2.92
CA SER A 13 11.69 -17.33 2.47
C SER A 13 11.44 -16.46 1.23
N ASN A 14 12.29 -15.45 1.02
CA ASN A 14 12.29 -14.61 -0.19
C ASN A 14 12.86 -15.33 -1.43
N ASP A 15 13.31 -16.58 -1.29
CA ASP A 15 13.87 -17.41 -2.35
C ASP A 15 12.99 -18.67 -2.55
N VAL A 16 13.60 -19.83 -2.83
CA VAL A 16 12.89 -21.10 -3.00
C VAL A 16 12.33 -21.60 -1.66
N ASN A 17 11.05 -21.96 -1.67
CA ASN A 17 10.34 -22.56 -0.54
C ASN A 17 9.91 -23.98 -0.92
N THR A 18 10.09 -24.94 0.00
CA THR A 18 9.65 -26.33 -0.18
C THR A 18 8.44 -26.60 0.71
N LEU A 19 7.34 -27.04 0.11
CA LEU A 19 6.15 -27.50 0.84
C LEU A 19 6.11 -29.03 0.82
N VAL A 20 5.91 -29.63 1.99
CA VAL A 20 5.70 -31.08 2.13
C VAL A 20 4.28 -31.31 2.62
N LEU A 21 3.50 -32.08 1.87
CA LEU A 21 2.13 -32.46 2.23
C LEU A 21 2.10 -33.94 2.62
N PHE A 22 1.62 -34.22 3.84
CA PHE A 22 1.39 -35.59 4.30
C PHE A 22 -0.10 -35.92 4.20
N GLU A 23 -0.38 -37.10 3.64
CA GLU A 23 -1.71 -37.66 3.52
C GLU A 23 -1.85 -38.71 4.63
N GLU A 24 -2.77 -38.50 5.59
CA GLU A 24 -2.88 -39.33 6.80
C GLU A 24 -4.15 -40.22 6.86
N PHE A 25 -5.18 -39.98 6.05
CA PHE A 25 -6.51 -40.58 6.24
C PHE A 25 -7.18 -41.13 4.96
N GLY A 26 -6.42 -41.32 3.86
CA GLY A 26 -6.92 -41.77 2.56
C GLY A 26 -7.69 -40.70 1.80
N GLY A 27 -7.00 -39.91 0.97
CA GLY A 27 -7.57 -38.86 0.12
C GLY A 27 -6.84 -38.66 -1.21
N ASN A 28 -7.37 -37.78 -2.08
CA ASN A 28 -6.72 -37.42 -3.34
C ASN A 28 -6.05 -36.03 -3.23
N PRO A 29 -4.72 -35.95 -3.08
CA PRO A 29 -3.99 -34.69 -2.92
C PRO A 29 -3.92 -33.85 -4.20
N SER A 30 -4.23 -34.41 -5.38
CA SER A 30 -4.23 -33.67 -6.65
C SER A 30 -5.29 -32.56 -6.72
N LEU A 31 -6.22 -32.54 -5.77
CA LEU A 31 -7.26 -31.50 -5.67
C LEU A 31 -6.82 -30.30 -4.81
N VAL A 32 -5.66 -30.35 -4.17
CA VAL A 32 -5.12 -29.22 -3.42
C VAL A 32 -4.69 -28.13 -4.39
N ASN A 33 -5.18 -26.91 -4.18
CA ASN A 33 -4.83 -25.75 -4.99
C ASN A 33 -4.20 -24.65 -4.13
N PHE A 34 -3.28 -23.91 -4.72
CA PHE A 34 -2.55 -22.84 -4.04
C PHE A 34 -3.05 -21.48 -4.52
N GLN A 35 -3.22 -20.57 -3.57
CA GLN A 35 -3.54 -19.18 -3.85
C GLN A 35 -2.53 -18.31 -3.12
N THR A 36 -1.83 -17.47 -3.85
CA THR A 36 -1.02 -16.41 -3.27
C THR A 36 -1.93 -15.28 -2.82
N VAL A 37 -1.91 -14.99 -1.52
CA VAL A 37 -2.53 -13.79 -0.96
C VAL A 37 -1.46 -12.70 -0.89
N ARG A 38 -1.65 -11.62 -1.65
CA ARG A 38 -0.92 -10.38 -1.40
C ARG A 38 -1.49 -9.75 -0.11
N VAL A 39 -0.62 -9.20 0.73
CA VAL A 39 -1.05 -8.15 1.69
C VAL A 39 -1.85 -7.14 0.89
N GLY A 40 -2.98 -6.70 1.45
CA GLY A 40 -3.88 -5.83 0.71
C GLY A 40 -3.13 -4.53 0.46
N THR A 41 -2.67 -4.28 -0.75
CA THR A 41 -2.13 -2.96 -1.07
C THR A 41 -3.32 -2.03 -1.21
N ALA A 42 -3.33 -0.95 -0.43
CA ALA A 42 -4.31 0.11 -0.55
C ALA A 42 -3.64 1.33 -1.18
N CYS A 43 -4.37 2.04 -2.04
CA CYS A 43 -3.91 3.28 -2.63
C CYS A 43 -4.88 4.39 -2.32
N GLY A 44 -4.34 5.59 -2.19
CA GLY A 44 -5.09 6.82 -2.00
C GLY A 44 -4.50 7.92 -2.88
N SER A 45 -5.35 8.80 -3.39
CA SER A 45 -4.89 9.97 -4.13
C SER A 45 -5.87 11.11 -3.98
N ALA A 46 -5.36 12.34 -3.92
CA ALA A 46 -6.20 13.53 -3.95
C ALA A 46 -5.45 14.70 -4.59
N TYR A 47 -6.17 15.52 -5.34
CA TYR A 47 -5.65 16.78 -5.85
C TYR A 47 -5.44 17.78 -4.73
N GLU A 48 -4.59 18.78 -4.96
CA GLU A 48 -4.34 19.85 -4.00
C GLU A 48 -5.67 20.46 -3.48
N ASN A 49 -5.68 20.75 -2.18
CA ASN A 49 -6.82 21.22 -1.38
C ASN A 49 -7.97 20.20 -1.21
N GLN A 50 -7.84 18.96 -1.69
CA GLN A 50 -8.80 17.88 -1.44
C GLN A 50 -8.31 16.93 -0.34
N MET A 51 -9.22 16.15 0.25
CA MET A 51 -8.87 15.11 1.22
C MET A 51 -8.51 13.81 0.50
N MET A 52 -7.35 13.26 0.82
CA MET A 52 -6.97 11.90 0.44
C MET A 52 -7.48 10.93 1.50
N GLU A 53 -8.21 9.91 1.05
CA GLU A 53 -8.72 8.84 1.88
C GLU A 53 -7.99 7.54 1.55
N LEU A 54 -7.64 6.79 2.60
CA LEU A 54 -7.02 5.47 2.52
C LEU A 54 -7.77 4.52 3.46
N SER A 55 -8.14 3.33 2.96
CA SER A 55 -8.83 2.32 3.77
C SER A 55 -8.30 0.92 3.51
N CYS A 56 -8.02 0.20 4.59
CA CYS A 56 -7.59 -1.18 4.59
C CYS A 56 -8.74 -2.16 4.91
N HIS A 57 -10.00 -1.74 4.72
CA HIS A 57 -11.20 -2.58 4.82
C HIS A 57 -11.26 -3.44 6.11
N GLY A 58 -11.06 -2.81 7.26
CA GLY A 58 -11.09 -3.48 8.58
C GLY A 58 -9.78 -4.16 8.99
N ARG A 59 -8.67 -3.85 8.31
CA ARG A 59 -7.30 -4.18 8.75
C ARG A 59 -6.54 -2.89 9.03
N PRO A 60 -5.59 -2.88 9.97
CA PRO A 60 -4.74 -1.72 10.16
C PRO A 60 -3.79 -1.55 8.95
N ILE A 61 -3.49 -0.29 8.63
CA ILE A 61 -2.41 0.07 7.72
C ILE A 61 -1.09 -0.29 8.41
N SER A 62 -0.37 -1.26 7.85
CA SER A 62 0.87 -1.79 8.37
C SER A 62 2.09 -0.92 8.01
N ALA A 63 2.12 -0.34 6.82
CA ALA A 63 3.21 0.53 6.36
C ALA A 63 2.80 1.40 5.16
N ILE A 64 3.51 2.51 4.94
CA ILE A 64 3.47 3.28 3.69
C ILE A 64 4.63 2.82 2.80
N GLN A 65 4.29 2.28 1.64
CA GLN A 65 5.27 1.78 0.67
C GLN A 65 5.79 2.90 -0.24
N PHE A 66 4.92 3.84 -0.61
CA PHE A 66 5.27 4.99 -1.45
C PHE A 66 4.35 6.17 -1.14
N ALA A 67 4.89 7.39 -1.21
CA ALA A 67 4.12 8.62 -1.14
C ALA A 67 4.84 9.77 -1.83
N THR A 68 4.10 10.64 -2.50
CA THR A 68 4.62 11.93 -2.99
C THR A 68 3.48 12.93 -3.17
N PHE A 69 3.74 14.21 -2.85
CA PHE A 69 2.85 15.34 -3.10
C PHE A 69 3.50 16.29 -4.10
N GLY A 70 2.86 16.54 -5.24
CA GLY A 70 3.42 17.37 -6.31
C GLY A 70 3.09 16.81 -7.68
N ASP A 71 4.10 16.67 -8.54
CA ASP A 71 3.98 15.99 -9.82
C ASP A 71 4.05 14.47 -9.61
N ALA A 72 2.89 13.83 -9.50
CA ALA A 72 2.79 12.39 -9.29
C ALA A 72 2.39 11.67 -10.57
N GLN A 73 3.21 10.73 -11.03
CA GLN A 73 3.05 9.99 -12.28
C GLN A 73 2.74 8.51 -12.05
N GLY A 74 2.17 7.85 -13.07
CA GLY A 74 1.83 6.43 -13.02
C GLY A 74 0.48 6.13 -12.34
N THR A 75 0.32 4.86 -11.95
CA THR A 75 -0.90 4.31 -11.34
C THR A 75 -0.59 3.50 -10.09
N CYS A 76 -1.60 3.20 -9.27
CA CYS A 76 -1.46 2.38 -8.06
C CYS A 76 -0.69 1.07 -8.31
N GLY A 77 0.38 0.85 -7.54
CA GLY A 77 1.35 -0.25 -7.68
C GLY A 77 2.54 0.08 -8.59
N SER A 78 2.59 1.30 -9.13
CA SER A 78 3.59 1.78 -10.09
C SER A 78 3.76 3.30 -10.03
N PHE A 79 3.36 3.95 -8.93
CA PHE A 79 3.51 5.39 -8.81
C PHE A 79 4.98 5.79 -8.81
N GLN A 80 5.26 6.95 -9.40
CA GLN A 80 6.60 7.51 -9.51
C GLN A 80 6.56 9.01 -9.23
N LYS A 81 7.69 9.50 -8.68
CA LYS A 81 7.93 10.93 -8.57
C LYS A 81 8.14 11.52 -9.96
N GLY A 82 7.47 12.62 -10.25
CA GLY A 82 7.64 13.40 -11.46
C GLY A 82 8.69 14.49 -11.30
N SER A 83 8.42 15.65 -11.89
CA SER A 83 9.35 16.78 -12.00
C SER A 83 9.44 17.67 -10.75
N CYS A 84 8.49 17.57 -9.82
CA CYS A 84 8.46 18.37 -8.60
C CYS A 84 7.80 17.62 -7.44
N GLU A 85 8.17 17.97 -6.22
CA GLU A 85 7.58 17.45 -5.00
C GLU A 85 7.53 18.51 -3.89
N GLY A 86 6.74 18.24 -2.85
CA GLY A 86 6.69 19.05 -1.63
C GLY A 86 7.98 18.99 -0.84
N GLY A 87 8.29 20.06 -0.10
CA GLY A 87 9.51 20.17 0.69
C GLY A 87 9.61 19.22 1.89
N ASN A 88 8.49 18.64 2.34
CA ASN A 88 8.48 17.68 3.44
C ASN A 88 8.38 16.24 2.93
N ASP A 89 9.00 15.30 3.64
CA ASP A 89 8.90 13.87 3.31
C ASP A 89 7.49 13.33 3.54
N ALA A 90 6.76 13.13 2.44
CA ALA A 90 5.42 12.60 2.45
C ALA A 90 5.32 11.21 3.10
N ILE A 91 6.35 10.36 2.92
CA ILE A 91 6.33 9.00 3.49
C ILE A 91 6.35 9.08 5.01
N SER A 92 7.30 9.83 5.59
CA SER A 92 7.39 9.98 7.05
C SER A 92 6.13 10.58 7.67
N LEU A 93 5.54 11.59 7.03
CA LEU A 93 4.30 12.21 7.50
C LEU A 93 3.14 11.20 7.52
N LEU A 94 2.95 10.46 6.43
CA LEU A 94 1.90 9.46 6.31
C LEU A 94 2.16 8.24 7.20
N GLN A 95 3.42 7.85 7.40
CA GLN A 95 3.79 6.78 8.31
C GLN A 95 3.32 7.11 9.74
N ASN A 96 3.60 8.32 10.21
CA ASN A 96 3.19 8.78 11.53
C ASN A 96 1.68 9.00 11.65
N ALA A 97 1.03 9.46 10.57
CA ALA A 97 -0.38 9.81 10.59
C ALA A 97 -1.32 8.60 10.38
N CYS A 98 -0.93 7.61 9.57
CA CYS A 98 -1.82 6.56 9.07
C CYS A 98 -1.53 5.15 9.61
N VAL A 99 -0.27 4.81 9.91
CA VAL A 99 0.07 3.43 10.32
C VAL A 99 -0.60 3.08 11.65
N GLY A 100 -1.12 1.86 11.73
CA GLY A 100 -1.91 1.36 12.86
C GLY A 100 -3.40 1.68 12.80
N LYS A 101 -3.86 2.52 11.87
CA LYS A 101 -5.27 2.86 11.68
C LYS A 101 -5.89 2.02 10.55
N GLU A 102 -7.19 1.73 10.65
CA GLU A 102 -7.91 1.04 9.56
C GLU A 102 -8.24 1.95 8.38
N THR A 103 -8.44 3.23 8.67
CA THR A 103 -8.70 4.30 7.71
C THR A 103 -7.83 5.51 8.03
N CYS A 104 -7.36 6.22 7.02
CA CYS A 104 -6.59 7.45 7.16
C CYS A 104 -7.10 8.50 6.18
N SER A 105 -7.22 9.74 6.67
CA SER A 105 -7.61 10.89 5.87
C SER A 105 -6.62 12.02 6.09
N ILE A 106 -6.06 12.57 5.01
CA ILE A 106 -5.11 13.69 5.05
C ILE A 106 -5.42 14.69 3.94
N GLN A 107 -5.40 15.98 4.26
CA GLN A 107 -5.54 17.02 3.25
C GLN A 107 -4.31 17.12 2.37
N ALA A 108 -4.49 17.15 1.06
CA ALA A 108 -3.41 17.36 0.10
C ALA A 108 -3.07 18.86 0.04
N SER A 109 -2.15 19.33 0.89
CA SER A 109 -1.80 20.75 0.96
C SER A 109 -0.32 20.99 1.23
N GLU A 110 0.18 22.13 0.76
CA GLU A 110 1.54 22.61 1.07
C GLU A 110 1.75 22.93 2.55
N SER A 111 0.69 23.17 3.32
CA SER A 111 0.79 23.32 4.77
C SER A 111 1.22 22.03 5.48
N ILE A 112 0.92 20.87 4.90
CA ILE A 112 1.28 19.55 5.44
C ILE A 112 2.56 19.04 4.77
N PHE A 113 2.58 19.03 3.43
CA PHE A 113 3.66 18.44 2.65
C PHE A 113 4.78 19.44 2.28
N GLY A 114 4.72 20.66 2.78
CA GLY A 114 5.68 21.72 2.49
C GLY A 114 5.41 22.41 1.16
N SER A 115 5.96 23.62 1.00
CA SER A 115 5.93 24.34 -0.28
C SER A 115 6.51 23.47 -1.39
N THR A 116 5.85 23.46 -2.54
CA THR A 116 6.33 22.70 -3.70
C THR A 116 7.22 23.58 -4.57
N ASN A 117 8.14 22.94 -5.30
CA ASN A 117 8.90 23.58 -6.38
C ASN A 117 8.20 23.42 -7.75
N CYS A 118 6.89 23.19 -7.76
CA CYS A 118 6.13 22.93 -8.98
C CYS A 118 5.87 24.23 -9.76
N ASN A 119 6.08 24.16 -11.09
CA ASN A 119 5.77 25.26 -11.99
C ASN A 119 4.25 25.40 -12.22
N GLY A 120 3.80 26.59 -12.64
CA GLY A 120 2.37 26.95 -12.78
C GLY A 120 1.52 26.16 -13.79
N GLY A 121 2.03 25.07 -14.38
CA GLY A 121 1.29 24.16 -15.25
C GLY A 121 1.10 22.75 -14.70
N ILE A 122 1.68 22.44 -13.53
CA ILE A 122 1.61 21.10 -12.93
C ILE A 122 0.42 21.04 -11.98
N VAL A 123 -0.47 20.09 -12.23
CA VAL A 123 -1.58 19.80 -11.31
C VAL A 123 -1.05 18.97 -10.15
N LYS A 124 -0.90 19.62 -9.00
CA LYS A 124 -0.40 19.00 -7.77
C LYS A 124 -1.41 18.01 -7.20
N ARG A 125 -0.92 16.83 -6.81
CA ARG A 125 -1.70 15.83 -6.09
C ARG A 125 -0.82 15.02 -5.15
N ILE A 126 -1.41 14.50 -4.07
CA ILE A 126 -0.81 13.42 -3.28
C ILE A 126 -1.20 12.08 -3.90
N VAL A 127 -0.26 11.16 -3.98
CA VAL A 127 -0.51 9.74 -4.21
C VAL A 127 0.15 8.93 -3.11
N VAL A 128 -0.50 7.86 -2.68
CA VAL A 128 0.00 6.96 -1.64
C VAL A 128 -0.21 5.51 -2.03
N GLU A 129 0.76 4.67 -1.71
CA GLU A 129 0.66 3.22 -1.70
C GLU A 129 0.95 2.74 -0.28
N ALA A 130 0.03 1.98 0.28
CA ALA A 130 0.11 1.46 1.63
C ALA A 130 -0.06 -0.05 1.64
N ILE A 131 0.51 -0.67 2.66
CA ILE A 131 0.39 -2.08 2.95
C ILE A 131 -0.62 -2.21 4.09
N CYS A 132 -1.71 -2.94 3.82
CA CYS A 132 -2.55 -3.60 4.79
C CYS A 132 -1.99 -5.02 4.99
#